data_AF-A0A8H9C8V0-F1
#
_entry.id   AF-A0A8H9C8V0-F1
#
_cell.length_a   1.000
_cell.length_b   1.000
_cell.length_c   1.000
_cell.angle_alpha   90.00
_cell.angle_beta   90.00
_cell.angle_gamma   90.00
#
_symmetry.space_group_name_H-M   'P 1'
#
loop_
_entity.id
_entity.type
_entity.pdbx_description
1 polymer ?
#
loop_
_entity_poly.entity_id
_entity_poly.type
_entity_poly.pdbx_seq_one_letter_code
_entity_poly.pdbx_strand_id
1 'polypeptide(L)'
;MITQREPPTWEALEEAVRQILAECGMDAVRQAAIALPRGGEAAVDVLATETVNGIKTVTLCECKNWKSNVPQDVVFSFRTVMAEAGAHRGYIISKVGFQPGALLAAHNTNIELLTFAQFQQRHFEKWVGARTWSLARAIDSIETYYEPFGIPGMNLIEDEAEREAYYRVWRKYLFIGAILPAFSPYLRQLGQATPLPGLPIDLRGVVRDEFKVEVPADLAAASGYQEFLELLEAYAREGLAALRALNPITRDKVPGAVERDD
;
A
#
# COMPACT_ATOMS: atom_id res chain seq x y z
N MET A 1 -1.89 -8.44 6.50
CA MET A 1 -1.70 -7.12 7.14
C MET A 1 -0.98 -6.21 6.16
N ILE A 2 -1.06 -4.88 6.33
CA ILE A 2 -0.35 -3.93 5.46
C ILE A 2 1.16 -4.18 5.57
N THR A 3 1.70 -4.17 6.79
CA THR A 3 3.11 -4.44 7.11
C THR A 3 3.21 -5.45 8.25
N GLN A 4 4.31 -6.20 8.28
CA GLN A 4 4.70 -7.07 9.40
C GLN A 4 5.65 -6.37 10.38
N ARG A 5 6.08 -5.14 10.07
CA ARG A 5 6.99 -4.36 10.91
C ARG A 5 6.20 -3.78 12.08
N GLU A 6 6.43 -4.33 13.27
CA GLU A 6 5.86 -3.79 14.51
C GLU A 6 6.61 -2.52 14.93
N PRO A 7 5.91 -1.42 15.24
CA PRO A 7 6.56 -0.18 15.66
C PRO A 7 7.31 -0.34 17.00
N PRO A 8 8.65 -0.16 17.02
CA PRO A 8 9.45 -0.41 18.22
C PRO A 8 9.27 0.67 19.28
N THR A 9 9.00 1.92 18.87
CA THR A 9 8.86 3.09 19.74
C THR A 9 7.54 3.82 19.49
N TRP A 10 7.17 4.76 20.36
CA TRP A 10 5.93 5.52 20.19
C TRP A 10 6.01 6.41 18.95
N GLU A 11 7.17 7.02 18.66
CA GLU A 11 7.43 7.81 17.46
C GLU A 11 7.26 6.96 16.19
N ALA A 12 7.74 5.72 16.21
CA ALA A 12 7.57 4.80 15.09
C ALA A 12 6.10 4.39 14.89
N LEU A 13 5.32 4.29 15.97
CA LEU A 13 3.90 3.99 15.88
C LEU A 13 3.14 5.16 15.26
N GLU A 14 3.46 6.39 15.68
CA GLU A 14 2.90 7.60 15.08
C GLU A 14 3.21 7.71 13.60
N GLU A 15 4.47 7.48 13.20
CA GLU A 15 4.86 7.56 11.79
C GLU A 15 4.18 6.46 10.96
N ALA A 16 4.09 5.23 11.47
CA ALA A 16 3.41 4.15 10.77
C ALA A 16 1.92 4.45 10.56
N VAL A 17 1.24 4.99 11.59
CA VAL A 17 -0.16 5.43 11.48
C VAL A 17 -0.31 6.56 10.47
N ARG A 18 0.56 7.58 10.52
CA ARG A 18 0.57 8.70 9.57
C ARG A 18 0.80 8.23 8.14
N GLN A 19 1.77 7.34 7.93
CA GLN A 19 2.11 6.77 6.63
C GLN A 19 0.92 6.00 6.04
N ILE A 20 0.29 5.10 6.80
CA ILE A 20 -0.87 4.33 6.31
C ILE A 20 -2.01 5.26 5.88
N LEU A 21 -2.30 6.31 6.66
CA LEU A 21 -3.35 7.28 6.33
C LEU A 21 -2.99 8.10 5.09
N ALA A 22 -1.73 8.52 4.95
CA ALA A 22 -1.25 9.21 3.76
C ALA A 22 -1.35 8.33 2.51
N GLU A 23 -0.96 7.06 2.62
CA GLU A 23 -1.06 6.07 1.54
C GLU A 23 -2.51 5.71 1.20
N CYS A 24 -3.45 5.90 2.12
CA CYS A 24 -4.88 5.87 1.85
C CYS A 24 -5.39 7.09 1.06
N GLY A 25 -4.53 8.05 0.72
CA GLY A 25 -4.87 9.29 0.01
C GLY A 25 -5.39 10.41 0.90
N MET A 26 -5.18 10.35 2.21
CA MET A 26 -5.51 11.44 3.14
C MET A 26 -4.34 12.41 3.29
N ASP A 27 -4.61 13.67 3.62
CA ASP A 27 -3.59 14.61 4.08
C ASP A 27 -3.31 14.34 5.57
N ALA A 28 -2.21 13.66 5.86
CA ALA A 28 -1.87 13.16 7.20
C ALA A 28 -0.55 13.73 7.72
N VAL A 29 -0.61 14.36 8.90
CA VAL A 29 0.50 15.05 9.58
C VAL A 29 0.68 14.51 11.00
N ARG A 30 1.94 14.42 11.44
CA ARG A 30 2.32 13.96 12.78
C ARG A 30 2.48 15.14 13.74
N GLN A 31 2.22 14.92 15.03
CA GLN A 31 2.38 15.92 16.11
C GLN A 31 1.68 17.25 15.78
N ALA A 32 0.41 17.15 15.38
CA ALA A 32 -0.38 18.30 14.98
C ALA A 32 -0.77 19.13 16.20
N ALA A 33 -0.56 20.45 16.12
CA ALA A 33 -1.09 21.41 17.08
C ALA A 33 -2.47 21.88 16.61
N ILE A 34 -3.50 21.62 17.41
CA ILE A 34 -4.88 22.01 17.11
C ILE A 34 -5.29 23.14 18.05
N ALA A 35 -5.56 24.32 17.49
CA ALA A 35 -6.09 25.44 18.24
C ALA A 35 -7.47 25.11 18.83
N LEU A 36 -7.63 25.34 20.13
CA LEU A 36 -8.86 25.02 20.85
C LEU A 36 -9.73 26.27 21.06
N PRO A 37 -11.08 26.15 21.04
CA PRO A 37 -11.98 27.30 21.24
C PRO A 37 -11.81 28.01 22.58
N ARG A 38 -11.33 27.31 23.61
CA ARG A 38 -11.07 27.85 24.96
C ARG A 38 -9.76 28.63 25.08
N GLY A 39 -9.00 28.77 24.00
CA GLY A 39 -7.64 29.29 23.99
C GLY A 39 -6.60 28.18 24.25
N GLY A 40 -5.43 28.29 23.60
CA GLY A 40 -4.36 27.28 23.63
C GLY A 40 -4.46 26.24 22.52
N GLU A 41 -3.59 25.23 22.58
CA GLU A 41 -3.47 24.16 21.58
C GLU A 41 -3.52 22.78 22.24
N ALA A 42 -4.16 21.81 21.58
CA ALA A 42 -3.98 20.39 21.87
C ALA A 42 -2.95 19.80 20.92
N ALA A 43 -1.98 19.07 21.47
CA ALA A 43 -1.13 18.20 20.68
C ALA A 43 -1.88 16.90 20.37
N VAL A 44 -1.93 16.53 19.10
CA VAL A 44 -2.47 15.25 18.63
C VAL A 44 -1.39 14.51 17.88
N ASP A 45 -1.24 13.22 18.18
CA ASP A 45 -0.16 12.40 17.64
C ASP A 45 -0.22 12.32 16.10
N VAL A 46 -1.41 12.09 15.52
CA VAL A 46 -1.64 12.20 14.07
C VAL A 46 -2.98 12.85 13.76
N LEU A 47 -2.97 13.83 12.86
CA LEU A 47 -4.16 14.43 12.24
C LEU A 47 -4.21 14.00 10.77
N ALA A 48 -5.34 13.49 10.33
CA ALA A 48 -5.60 13.20 8.93
C ALA A 48 -6.88 13.87 8.44
N THR A 49 -6.84 14.48 7.26
CA THR A 49 -8.03 15.06 6.62
C THR A 49 -8.23 14.53 5.22
N GLU A 50 -9.48 14.41 4.83
CA GLU A 50 -9.83 14.04 3.45
C GLU A 50 -11.12 14.74 3.03
N THR A 51 -11.25 14.99 1.73
CA THR A 51 -12.47 15.54 1.13
C THR A 51 -13.01 14.56 0.11
N VAL A 52 -14.16 13.96 0.40
CA VAL A 52 -14.83 13.01 -0.50
C VAL A 52 -16.15 13.64 -0.94
N ASN A 53 -16.34 13.81 -2.25
CA ASN A 53 -17.54 14.43 -2.82
C ASN A 53 -17.89 15.79 -2.18
N GLY A 54 -16.88 16.62 -1.91
CA GLY A 54 -17.04 17.94 -1.28
C GLY A 54 -17.23 17.92 0.23
N ILE A 55 -17.27 16.75 0.88
CA ILE A 55 -17.43 16.62 2.32
C ILE A 55 -16.05 16.41 2.97
N LYS A 56 -15.61 17.40 3.76
CA LYS A 56 -14.36 17.31 4.53
C LYS A 56 -14.57 16.49 5.79
N THR A 57 -13.75 15.46 5.97
CA THR A 57 -13.69 14.63 7.18
C THR A 57 -12.38 14.88 7.89
N VAL A 58 -12.44 15.01 9.22
CA VAL A 58 -11.27 15.16 10.10
C VAL A 58 -11.15 13.91 10.96
N THR A 59 -10.00 13.24 10.88
CA THR A 59 -9.64 12.07 11.70
C THR A 59 -8.50 12.44 12.62
N LEU A 60 -8.64 12.17 13.91
CA LEU A 60 -7.56 12.31 14.90
C LEU A 60 -7.13 10.93 15.39
N CYS A 61 -5.84 10.76 15.64
CA CYS A 61 -5.29 9.54 16.20
C CYS A 61 -4.43 9.86 17.43
N GLU A 62 -4.59 9.03 18.45
CA GLU A 62 -3.76 8.98 19.65
C GLU A 62 -3.02 7.63 19.68
N CYS A 63 -1.70 7.65 19.80
CA CYS A 63 -0.83 6.48 19.73
C CYS A 63 -0.27 6.14 21.12
N LYS A 64 -0.55 4.92 21.60
CA LYS A 64 -0.09 4.41 22.91
C LYS A 64 0.71 3.12 22.74
N ASN A 65 2.02 3.28 22.52
CA ASN A 65 2.96 2.15 22.42
C ASN A 65 3.38 1.59 23.80
N TRP A 66 2.40 1.34 24.67
CA TRP A 66 2.64 0.89 26.04
C TRP A 66 2.69 -0.64 26.12
N LYS A 67 3.42 -1.17 27.11
CA LYS A 67 3.45 -2.61 27.41
C LYS A 67 2.25 -3.07 28.26
N SER A 68 1.36 -2.14 28.63
CA SER A 68 0.16 -2.38 29.42
C SER A 68 -1.08 -1.90 28.67
N ASN A 69 -2.24 -2.40 29.10
CA ASN A 69 -3.53 -1.99 28.54
C ASN A 69 -3.81 -0.51 28.83
N VAL A 70 -4.29 0.21 27.83
CA VAL A 70 -4.65 1.63 27.92
C VAL A 70 -5.89 1.81 28.82
N PRO A 71 -5.84 2.70 29.84
CA PRO A 71 -6.94 2.94 30.77
C PRO A 71 -7.97 3.91 30.18
N GLN A 72 -9.13 3.98 30.82
CA GLN A 72 -10.26 4.84 30.40
C GLN A 72 -9.94 6.35 30.40
N ASP A 73 -9.00 6.79 31.24
CA ASP A 73 -8.65 8.21 31.35
C ASP A 73 -8.08 8.78 30.05
N VAL A 74 -7.38 7.94 29.27
CA VAL A 74 -6.92 8.31 27.92
C VAL A 74 -8.10 8.55 26.99
N VAL A 75 -9.13 7.70 27.06
CA VAL A 75 -10.35 7.87 26.27
C VAL A 75 -11.08 9.15 26.66
N PHE A 76 -11.23 9.42 27.96
CA PHE A 76 -11.90 10.63 28.44
C PHE A 76 -11.17 11.90 28.01
N SER A 77 -9.85 11.95 28.13
CA SER A 77 -9.04 13.08 27.66
C SER A 77 -9.19 13.27 26.15
N PHE A 78 -9.10 12.19 25.38
CA PHE A 78 -9.19 12.24 23.92
C PHE A 78 -10.57 12.69 23.43
N ARG A 79 -11.67 12.34 24.13
CA ARG A 79 -13.02 12.83 23.83
C ARG A 79 -13.13 14.35 23.88
N THR A 80 -12.48 15.00 24.84
CA THR A 80 -12.48 16.47 24.93
C THR A 80 -11.78 17.07 23.72
N VAL A 81 -10.63 16.54 23.33
CA VAL A 81 -9.89 17.00 22.14
C VAL A 81 -10.73 16.81 20.88
N MET A 82 -11.34 15.64 20.71
CA MET A 82 -12.23 15.32 19.59
C MET A 82 -13.38 16.32 19.44
N ALA A 83 -14.05 16.65 20.55
CA ALA A 83 -15.17 17.58 20.56
C ALA A 83 -14.74 19.02 20.24
N GLU A 84 -13.62 19.46 20.82
CA GLU A 84 -13.11 20.82 20.61
C GLU A 84 -12.50 21.02 19.21
N ALA A 85 -11.94 19.97 18.62
CA ALA A 85 -11.39 19.98 17.27
C ALA A 85 -12.45 19.81 16.16
N GLY A 86 -13.70 19.48 16.51
CA GLY A 86 -14.74 19.14 15.52
C GLY A 86 -14.38 17.89 14.70
N ALA A 87 -13.68 16.93 15.32
CA ALA A 87 -13.21 15.73 14.64
C ALA A 87 -14.36 14.74 14.42
N HIS A 88 -14.39 14.15 13.22
CA HIS A 88 -15.44 13.23 12.79
C HIS A 88 -15.19 11.81 13.29
N ARG A 89 -13.92 11.40 13.31
CA ARG A 89 -13.50 10.07 13.75
C ARG A 89 -12.21 10.15 14.58
N GLY A 90 -12.18 9.39 15.66
CA GLY A 90 -11.04 9.27 16.55
C GLY A 90 -10.52 7.84 16.55
N TYR A 91 -9.21 7.67 16.57
CA TYR A 91 -8.59 6.37 16.83
C TYR A 91 -7.69 6.49 18.04
N ILE A 92 -7.82 5.57 18.99
CA ILE A 92 -6.74 5.33 19.94
C ILE A 92 -6.09 4.02 19.51
N ILE A 93 -4.82 4.07 19.14
CA ILE A 93 -4.05 2.94 18.65
C ILE A 93 -3.10 2.47 19.76
N SER A 94 -3.26 1.24 20.21
CA SER A 94 -2.42 0.65 21.25
C SER A 94 -1.51 -0.45 20.72
N LYS A 95 -0.41 -0.70 21.42
CA LYS A 95 0.42 -1.89 21.18
C LYS A 95 -0.26 -3.17 21.68
N VAL A 96 -0.72 -3.16 22.94
CA VAL A 96 -1.19 -4.37 23.63
C VAL A 96 -2.71 -4.48 23.67
N GLY A 97 -3.41 -3.37 23.91
CA GLY A 97 -4.87 -3.36 24.04
C GLY A 97 -5.37 -2.35 25.07
N PHE A 98 -6.58 -2.59 25.55
CA PHE A 98 -7.37 -1.64 26.34
C PHE A 98 -7.96 -2.32 27.58
N GLN A 99 -8.12 -1.56 28.66
CA GLN A 99 -8.85 -2.02 29.84
C GLN A 99 -10.36 -2.05 29.58
N PRO A 100 -11.15 -2.89 30.28
CA PRO A 100 -12.61 -2.93 30.10
C PRO A 100 -13.29 -1.57 30.26
N GLY A 101 -12.84 -0.74 31.20
CA GLY A 101 -13.33 0.61 31.39
C GLY A 101 -13.12 1.52 30.18
N ALA A 102 -11.99 1.35 29.46
CA ALA A 102 -11.73 2.10 28.23
C ALA A 102 -12.69 1.70 27.10
N LEU A 103 -12.96 0.40 26.95
CA LEU A 103 -13.96 -0.09 25.98
C LEU A 103 -15.35 0.50 26.27
N LEU A 104 -15.77 0.50 27.53
CA LEU A 104 -17.04 1.11 27.95
C LEU A 104 -17.06 2.63 27.70
N ALA A 105 -15.94 3.32 27.98
CA ALA A 105 -15.82 4.76 27.78
C ALA A 105 -15.92 5.19 26.30
N ALA A 106 -15.52 4.32 25.37
CA ALA A 106 -15.54 4.56 23.92
C ALA A 106 -16.86 4.14 23.24
N HIS A 107 -17.63 3.22 23.84
CA HIS A 107 -18.77 2.53 23.20
C HIS A 107 -19.78 3.45 22.48
N ASN A 108 -20.13 4.60 23.07
CA ASN A 108 -21.11 5.55 22.50
C ASN A 108 -20.44 6.83 21.99
N THR A 109 -19.24 6.70 21.42
CA THR A 109 -18.46 7.81 20.89
C THR A 109 -18.06 7.54 19.45
N ASN A 110 -17.52 8.54 18.77
CA ASN A 110 -16.88 8.39 17.46
C ASN A 110 -15.39 7.98 17.57
N ILE A 111 -14.96 7.43 18.71
CA ILE A 111 -13.61 6.93 18.96
C ILE A 111 -13.61 5.41 18.85
N GLU A 112 -12.79 4.88 17.96
CA GLU A 112 -12.51 3.44 17.84
C GLU A 112 -11.20 3.11 18.59
N LEU A 113 -11.21 2.04 19.39
CA LEU A 113 -10.04 1.54 20.12
C LEU A 113 -9.45 0.36 19.36
N LEU A 114 -8.24 0.50 18.83
CA LEU A 114 -7.62 -0.49 17.95
C LEU A 114 -6.22 -0.85 18.43
N THR A 115 -5.80 -2.10 18.25
CA THR A 115 -4.36 -2.41 18.19
C THR A 115 -3.78 -1.95 16.85
N PHE A 116 -2.46 -1.86 16.72
CA PHE A 116 -1.85 -1.52 15.43
C PHE A 116 -2.26 -2.50 14.31
N ALA A 117 -2.32 -3.81 14.60
CA ALA A 117 -2.80 -4.81 13.64
C ALA A 117 -4.28 -4.57 13.22
N GLN A 118 -5.14 -4.21 14.18
CA GLN A 118 -6.54 -3.88 13.89
C GLN A 118 -6.67 -2.58 13.09
N PHE A 119 -5.82 -1.59 13.35
CA PHE A 119 -5.75 -0.36 12.57
C PHE A 119 -5.35 -0.64 11.11
N GLN A 120 -4.36 -1.50 10.89
CA GLN A 120 -4.00 -1.94 9.54
C GLN A 120 -5.17 -2.63 8.83
N GLN A 121 -5.88 -3.53 9.52
CA GLN A 121 -7.06 -4.21 8.96
C GLN A 121 -8.18 -3.21 8.60
N ARG A 122 -8.42 -2.23 9.48
CA ARG A 122 -9.44 -1.19 9.31
C ARG A 122 -9.24 -0.35 8.06
N HIS A 123 -7.98 -0.11 7.69
CA HIS A 123 -7.59 0.72 6.56
C HIS A 123 -7.16 -0.08 5.32
N PHE A 124 -7.05 -1.41 5.41
CA PHE A 124 -6.48 -2.26 4.36
C PHE A 124 -7.12 -2.03 3.00
N GLU A 125 -8.46 -2.07 2.89
CA GLU A 125 -9.13 -1.92 1.58
C GLU A 125 -8.89 -0.55 0.93
N LYS A 126 -8.92 0.51 1.72
CA LYS A 126 -8.64 1.86 1.23
C LYS A 126 -7.17 2.00 0.84
N TRP A 127 -6.28 1.49 1.68
CA TRP A 127 -4.84 1.48 1.45
C TRP A 127 -4.49 0.72 0.17
N VAL A 128 -4.95 -0.52 0.01
CA VAL A 128 -4.59 -1.33 -1.15
C VAL A 128 -5.23 -0.78 -2.43
N GLY A 129 -6.44 -0.22 -2.36
CA GLY A 129 -7.04 0.48 -3.49
C GLY A 129 -6.20 1.66 -3.97
N ALA A 130 -5.74 2.52 -3.06
CA ALA A 130 -4.85 3.63 -3.41
C ALA A 130 -3.46 3.15 -3.87
N ARG A 131 -2.91 2.12 -3.21
CA ARG A 131 -1.59 1.56 -3.52
C ARG A 131 -1.53 0.90 -4.90
N THR A 132 -2.58 0.19 -5.34
CA THR A 132 -2.60 -0.40 -6.69
C THR A 132 -2.62 0.68 -7.79
N TRP A 133 -3.34 1.79 -7.59
CA TRP A 133 -3.27 2.95 -8.49
C TRP A 133 -1.90 3.62 -8.47
N SER A 134 -1.26 3.73 -7.30
CA SER A 134 0.11 4.22 -7.20
C SER A 134 1.09 3.32 -7.94
N LEU A 135 0.97 2.00 -7.78
CA LEU A 135 1.81 1.00 -8.43
C LEU A 135 1.65 1.07 -9.94
N ALA A 136 0.42 1.07 -10.45
CA ALA A 136 0.15 1.14 -11.90
C ALA A 136 0.75 2.41 -12.54
N ARG A 137 0.68 3.56 -11.86
CA ARG A 137 1.35 4.80 -12.33
C ARG A 137 2.86 4.73 -12.26
N ALA A 138 3.39 4.02 -11.26
CA ALA A 138 4.82 3.90 -11.02
C ALA A 138 5.53 3.05 -12.08
N ILE A 139 4.92 1.95 -12.50
CA ILE A 139 5.54 0.93 -13.36
C ILE A 139 5.20 1.13 -14.85
N ASP A 140 4.55 2.24 -15.19
CA ASP A 140 4.16 2.62 -16.55
C ASP A 140 3.52 1.44 -17.30
N SER A 141 3.87 1.22 -18.57
CA SER A 141 3.28 0.21 -19.44
C SER A 141 4.00 -1.15 -19.41
N ILE A 142 4.59 -1.58 -18.28
CA ILE A 142 5.29 -2.89 -18.22
C ILE A 142 4.37 -4.07 -18.60
N GLU A 143 3.07 -3.93 -18.37
CA GLU A 143 2.08 -4.93 -18.76
C GLU A 143 2.12 -5.24 -20.26
N THR A 144 2.52 -4.31 -21.13
CA THR A 144 2.55 -4.55 -22.58
C THR A 144 3.56 -5.62 -22.97
N TYR A 145 4.57 -5.87 -22.13
CA TYR A 145 5.55 -6.94 -22.34
C TYR A 145 5.04 -8.32 -21.93
N TYR A 146 3.90 -8.39 -21.25
CA TYR A 146 3.37 -9.63 -20.68
C TYR A 146 1.89 -9.89 -21.02
N GLU A 147 1.16 -8.89 -21.53
CA GLU A 147 -0.28 -8.94 -21.82
C GLU A 147 -0.57 -8.41 -23.25
N PRO A 148 -1.16 -9.23 -24.15
CA PRO A 148 -1.37 -10.68 -24.02
C PRO A 148 -0.03 -11.45 -24.02
N PHE A 149 0.04 -12.57 -23.31
CA PHE A 149 1.27 -13.39 -23.17
C PHE A 149 2.05 -13.53 -24.49
N GLY A 150 3.18 -12.83 -24.58
CA GLY A 150 4.02 -12.71 -25.77
C GLY A 150 5.23 -11.83 -25.50
N ILE A 151 6.16 -11.77 -26.45
CA ILE A 151 7.36 -10.93 -26.35
C ILE A 151 7.32 -9.90 -27.47
N PRO A 152 6.83 -8.67 -27.21
CA PRO A 152 6.67 -7.65 -28.23
C PRO A 152 8.00 -7.35 -28.94
N GLY A 153 7.96 -7.19 -30.26
CA GLY A 153 9.13 -6.87 -31.08
C GLY A 153 10.10 -8.04 -31.33
N MET A 154 9.88 -9.21 -30.73
CA MET A 154 10.76 -10.38 -30.90
C MET A 154 10.93 -10.81 -32.37
N ASN A 155 9.87 -10.70 -33.16
CA ASN A 155 9.86 -11.02 -34.59
C ASN A 155 10.59 -10.00 -35.48
N LEU A 156 10.97 -8.84 -34.92
CA LEU A 156 11.71 -7.79 -35.63
C LEU A 156 13.23 -7.89 -35.43
N ILE A 157 13.69 -8.79 -34.56
CA ILE A 157 15.11 -8.98 -34.27
C ILE A 157 15.65 -10.07 -35.20
N GLU A 158 16.49 -9.68 -36.17
CA GLU A 158 17.14 -10.62 -37.10
C GLU A 158 18.35 -11.32 -36.50
N ASP A 159 19.10 -10.63 -35.63
CA ASP A 159 20.31 -11.18 -35.00
C ASP A 159 19.97 -12.17 -33.88
N GLU A 160 20.53 -13.38 -33.97
CA GLU A 160 20.26 -14.46 -33.00
C GLU A 160 20.71 -14.10 -31.58
N ALA A 161 21.85 -13.45 -31.44
CA ALA A 161 22.42 -13.15 -30.14
C ALA A 161 21.62 -12.05 -29.43
N GLU A 162 21.16 -11.04 -30.17
CA GLU A 162 20.23 -10.01 -29.71
C GLU A 162 18.89 -10.63 -29.29
N ARG A 163 18.36 -11.55 -30.11
CA ARG A 163 17.10 -12.25 -29.84
C ARG A 163 17.17 -13.06 -28.54
N GLU A 164 18.25 -13.80 -28.35
CA GLU A 164 18.51 -14.56 -27.11
C GLU A 164 18.75 -13.64 -25.90
N ALA A 165 19.42 -12.50 -26.09
CA ALA A 165 19.60 -11.51 -25.03
C ALA A 165 18.27 -10.94 -24.55
N TYR A 166 17.39 -10.56 -25.47
CA TYR A 166 16.06 -10.05 -25.15
C TYR A 166 15.18 -11.13 -24.48
N TYR A 167 15.18 -12.35 -25.02
CA TYR A 167 14.45 -13.48 -24.43
C TYR A 167 14.87 -13.72 -22.97
N ARG A 168 16.17 -13.74 -22.68
CA ARG A 168 16.71 -13.94 -21.33
C ARG A 168 16.27 -12.85 -20.35
N VAL A 169 16.24 -11.58 -20.78
CA VAL A 169 15.74 -10.48 -19.93
C VAL A 169 14.24 -10.60 -19.71
N TRP A 170 13.46 -10.84 -20.77
CA TRP A 170 12.02 -11.10 -20.67
C TRP A 170 11.71 -12.24 -19.70
N ARG A 171 12.49 -13.32 -19.81
CA ARG A 171 12.38 -14.51 -18.95
C ARG A 171 12.69 -14.22 -17.49
N LYS A 172 13.75 -13.45 -17.21
CA LYS A 172 14.14 -13.02 -15.84
C LYS A 172 12.98 -12.33 -15.13
N TYR A 173 12.20 -11.54 -15.86
CA TYR A 173 11.12 -10.72 -15.30
C TYR A 173 9.72 -11.29 -15.48
N LEU A 174 9.58 -12.51 -16.02
CA LEU A 174 8.28 -13.15 -16.29
C LEU A 174 7.39 -13.26 -15.04
N PHE A 175 7.99 -13.35 -13.84
CA PHE A 175 7.23 -13.35 -12.58
C PHE A 175 6.40 -12.08 -12.38
N ILE A 176 6.80 -10.93 -12.93
CA ILE A 176 6.01 -9.70 -12.86
C ILE A 176 4.71 -9.88 -13.63
N GLY A 177 4.77 -10.40 -14.86
CA GLY A 177 3.58 -10.70 -15.66
C GLY A 177 2.63 -11.70 -14.99
N ALA A 178 3.19 -12.64 -14.21
CA ALA A 178 2.38 -13.59 -13.44
C ALA A 178 1.69 -12.98 -12.20
N ILE A 179 2.32 -12.00 -11.56
CA ILE A 179 1.89 -11.45 -10.27
C ILE A 179 1.04 -10.19 -10.44
N LEU A 180 1.45 -9.30 -11.34
CA LEU A 180 0.92 -7.96 -11.49
C LEU A 180 -0.59 -7.90 -11.78
N PRO A 181 -1.19 -8.82 -12.58
CA PRO A 181 -2.63 -8.82 -12.81
C PRO A 181 -3.44 -8.88 -11.51
N ALA A 182 -2.97 -9.60 -10.49
CA ALA A 182 -3.65 -9.68 -9.20
C ALA A 182 -3.69 -8.34 -8.42
N PHE A 183 -2.84 -7.38 -8.81
CA PHE A 183 -2.78 -6.02 -8.27
C PHE A 183 -3.26 -4.97 -9.28
N SER A 184 -3.91 -5.36 -10.37
CA SER A 184 -4.47 -4.43 -11.35
C SER A 184 -5.60 -3.58 -10.71
N PRO A 185 -5.51 -2.24 -10.73
CA PRO A 185 -6.56 -1.39 -10.20
C PRO A 185 -7.89 -1.57 -10.95
N TYR A 186 -7.83 -1.88 -12.25
CA TYR A 186 -9.02 -2.12 -13.08
C TYR A 186 -9.73 -3.41 -12.73
N LEU A 187 -8.99 -4.52 -12.55
CA LEU A 187 -9.60 -5.78 -12.13
C LEU A 187 -10.22 -5.67 -10.73
N ARG A 188 -9.63 -4.88 -9.83
CA ARG A 188 -10.24 -4.60 -8.52
C ARG A 188 -11.55 -3.80 -8.60
N GLN A 189 -11.78 -3.01 -9.64
CA GLN A 189 -13.06 -2.32 -9.84
C GLN A 189 -14.19 -3.28 -10.24
N LEU A 190 -13.86 -4.45 -10.80
CA LEU A 190 -14.85 -5.47 -11.17
C LEU A 190 -15.40 -6.26 -9.96
N GLY A 191 -14.98 -5.92 -8.73
CA GLY A 191 -15.47 -6.49 -7.48
C GLY A 191 -14.62 -7.63 -6.94
N GLN A 192 -15.20 -8.47 -6.07
CA GLN A 192 -14.50 -9.57 -5.39
C GLN A 192 -14.06 -10.74 -6.29
N ALA A 193 -14.25 -10.63 -7.61
CA ALA A 193 -13.90 -11.68 -8.57
C ALA A 193 -12.38 -11.93 -8.69
N THR A 194 -11.54 -11.05 -8.14
CA THR A 194 -10.08 -11.22 -8.12
C THR A 194 -9.56 -10.92 -6.70
N PRO A 195 -9.58 -11.91 -5.78
CA PRO A 195 -9.02 -11.73 -4.46
C PRO A 195 -7.52 -11.46 -4.56
N LEU A 196 -7.01 -10.64 -3.64
CA LEU A 196 -5.56 -10.45 -3.52
C LEU A 196 -4.88 -11.78 -3.16
N PRO A 197 -3.69 -12.04 -3.71
CA PRO A 197 -2.97 -13.25 -3.40
C PRO A 197 -2.55 -13.23 -1.93
N GLY A 198 -2.69 -14.36 -1.25
CA GLY A 198 -2.10 -14.54 0.08
C GLY A 198 -0.58 -14.34 0.03
N LEU A 199 -0.02 -13.81 1.10
CA LEU A 199 1.43 -13.66 1.27
C LEU A 199 1.92 -14.60 2.39
N PRO A 200 3.07 -15.28 2.23
CA PRO A 200 3.95 -15.26 1.04
C PRO A 200 3.30 -15.83 -0.22
N ILE A 201 3.68 -15.30 -1.38
CA ILE A 201 3.01 -15.62 -2.65
C ILE A 201 3.28 -17.07 -3.07
N ASP A 202 2.24 -17.75 -3.53
CA ASP A 202 2.33 -19.09 -4.13
C ASP A 202 1.80 -19.04 -5.56
N LEU A 203 2.68 -19.24 -6.53
CA LEU A 203 2.33 -19.24 -7.96
C LEU A 203 1.93 -20.63 -8.47
N ARG A 204 1.96 -21.67 -7.63
CA ARG A 204 1.53 -23.02 -8.04
C ARG A 204 0.05 -22.99 -8.43
N GLY A 205 -0.24 -23.43 -9.64
CA GLY A 205 -1.60 -23.39 -10.19
C GLY A 205 -2.07 -22.02 -10.68
N VAL A 206 -1.29 -20.96 -10.46
CA VAL A 206 -1.49 -19.63 -11.09
C VAL A 206 -0.80 -19.61 -12.45
N VAL A 207 0.41 -20.13 -12.52
CA VAL A 207 1.19 -20.25 -13.76
C VAL A 207 1.43 -21.74 -14.05
N ARG A 208 1.38 -22.12 -15.33
CA ARG A 208 1.72 -23.49 -15.75
C ARG A 208 3.20 -23.77 -15.53
N ASP A 209 3.53 -24.96 -15.03
CA ASP A 209 4.91 -25.36 -14.71
C ASP A 209 5.86 -25.28 -15.92
N GLU A 210 5.35 -25.38 -17.14
CA GLU A 210 6.11 -25.22 -18.39
C GLU A 210 6.79 -23.85 -18.52
N PHE A 211 6.19 -22.80 -17.93
CA PHE A 211 6.78 -21.47 -17.90
C PHE A 211 7.86 -21.31 -16.84
N LYS A 212 8.14 -22.31 -15.98
CA LYS A 212 9.16 -22.32 -14.91
C LYS A 212 9.46 -20.93 -14.33
N VAL A 213 8.44 -20.24 -13.82
CA VAL A 213 8.59 -18.85 -13.35
C VAL A 213 9.44 -18.82 -12.09
N GLU A 214 10.52 -18.04 -12.12
CA GLU A 214 11.40 -17.86 -10.97
C GLU A 214 11.05 -16.54 -10.29
N VAL A 215 10.60 -16.63 -9.03
CA VAL A 215 10.30 -15.46 -8.19
C VAL A 215 11.56 -15.16 -7.36
N PRO A 216 12.03 -13.89 -7.31
CA PRO A 216 13.12 -13.50 -6.45
C PRO A 216 12.88 -13.88 -4.98
N ALA A 217 13.92 -14.36 -4.29
CA ALA A 217 13.79 -14.96 -2.96
C ALA A 217 13.25 -13.98 -1.90
N ASP A 218 13.61 -12.70 -2.00
CA ASP A 218 13.11 -11.62 -1.15
C ASP A 218 11.61 -11.35 -1.36
N LEU A 219 11.17 -11.30 -2.63
CA LEU A 219 9.77 -11.14 -3.00
C LEU A 219 8.95 -12.37 -2.57
N ALA A 220 9.50 -13.58 -2.75
CA ALA A 220 8.88 -14.84 -2.33
C ALA A 220 8.79 -15.01 -0.80
N ALA A 221 9.66 -14.35 -0.03
CA ALA A 221 9.65 -14.40 1.43
C ALA A 221 8.79 -13.31 2.08
N ALA A 222 8.40 -12.27 1.33
CA ALA A 222 7.63 -11.15 1.86
C ALA A 222 6.23 -11.59 2.34
N SER A 223 5.87 -11.16 3.55
CA SER A 223 4.62 -11.55 4.23
C SER A 223 3.74 -10.36 4.63
N GLY A 224 4.21 -9.13 4.36
CA GLY A 224 3.42 -7.90 4.43
C GLY A 224 3.22 -7.33 3.03
N TYR A 225 2.02 -6.81 2.75
CA TYR A 225 1.68 -6.30 1.43
C TYR A 225 2.49 -5.06 1.06
N GLN A 226 2.84 -4.22 2.03
CA GLN A 226 3.66 -3.03 1.80
C GLN A 226 5.05 -3.44 1.32
N GLU A 227 5.75 -4.31 2.05
CA GLU A 227 7.08 -4.79 1.67
C GLU A 227 7.05 -5.52 0.33
N PHE A 228 6.02 -6.36 0.11
CA PHE A 228 5.85 -7.08 -1.15
C PHE A 228 5.66 -6.12 -2.34
N LEU A 229 4.80 -5.10 -2.20
CA LEU A 229 4.53 -4.16 -3.28
C LEU A 229 5.67 -3.16 -3.52
N GLU A 230 6.45 -2.81 -2.49
CA GLU A 230 7.69 -2.05 -2.62
C GLU A 230 8.71 -2.83 -3.47
N LEU A 231 8.93 -4.11 -3.17
CA LEU A 231 9.82 -4.98 -3.94
C LEU A 231 9.31 -5.20 -5.37
N LEU A 232 8.02 -5.49 -5.55
CA LEU A 232 7.42 -5.69 -6.88
C LEU A 232 7.55 -4.43 -7.73
N GLU A 233 7.33 -3.24 -7.17
CA GLU A 233 7.52 -1.96 -7.87
C GLU A 233 8.98 -1.79 -8.30
N ALA A 234 9.95 -2.06 -7.42
CA ALA A 234 11.37 -1.95 -7.74
C ALA A 234 11.79 -2.90 -8.88
N TYR A 235 11.38 -4.18 -8.79
CA TYR A 235 11.63 -5.16 -9.86
C TYR A 235 10.95 -4.78 -11.17
N ALA A 236 9.72 -4.26 -11.12
CA ALA A 236 9.01 -3.81 -12.30
C ALA A 236 9.70 -2.62 -12.98
N ARG A 237 10.22 -1.66 -12.20
CA ARG A 237 10.99 -0.54 -12.77
C ARG A 237 12.29 -1.00 -13.41
N GLU A 238 13.03 -1.90 -12.75
CA GLU A 238 14.26 -2.48 -13.31
C GLU A 238 13.96 -3.29 -14.58
N GLY A 239 12.91 -4.11 -14.54
CA GLY A 239 12.45 -4.93 -15.66
C GLY A 239 12.04 -4.09 -16.85
N LEU A 240 11.20 -3.08 -16.65
CA LEU A 240 10.77 -2.18 -17.72
C LEU A 240 11.96 -1.50 -18.39
N ALA A 241 12.91 -0.97 -17.61
CA ALA A 241 14.09 -0.32 -18.16
C ALA A 241 14.94 -1.30 -19.01
N ALA A 242 15.16 -2.52 -18.50
CA ALA A 242 15.94 -3.54 -19.18
C ALA A 242 15.25 -4.03 -20.48
N LEU A 243 13.93 -4.23 -20.44
CA LEU A 243 13.14 -4.66 -21.59
C LEU A 243 13.10 -3.59 -22.68
N ARG A 244 12.88 -2.33 -22.29
CA ARG A 244 12.88 -1.21 -23.23
C ARG A 244 14.22 -1.05 -23.95
N ALA A 245 15.33 -1.26 -23.26
CA ALA A 245 16.66 -1.14 -23.86
C ALA A 245 16.93 -2.18 -24.96
N LEU A 246 16.23 -3.32 -24.95
CA LEU A 246 16.44 -4.42 -25.90
C LEU A 246 15.31 -4.56 -26.93
N ASN A 247 14.11 -4.07 -26.64
CA ASN A 247 12.98 -4.19 -27.55
C ASN A 247 13.15 -3.23 -28.75
N PRO A 248 13.16 -3.72 -30.00
CA PRO A 248 13.36 -2.89 -31.19
C PRO A 248 12.27 -1.82 -31.41
N ILE A 249 11.09 -1.98 -30.82
CA ILE A 249 10.00 -1.00 -30.88
C ILE A 249 10.29 0.20 -29.97
N THR A 250 10.99 -0.01 -28.84
CA THR A 250 11.08 0.98 -27.76
C THR A 250 12.50 1.45 -27.44
N ARG A 251 13.55 0.73 -27.84
CA ARG A 251 14.96 1.03 -27.51
C ARG A 251 15.46 2.39 -27.99
N ASP A 252 14.94 2.85 -29.12
CA ASP A 252 15.30 4.13 -29.74
C ASP A 252 14.30 5.26 -29.39
N LYS A 253 13.31 4.97 -28.53
CA LYS A 253 12.26 5.92 -28.15
C LYS A 253 12.39 6.33 -26.68
N VAL A 254 12.24 7.64 -26.45
CA VAL A 254 12.17 8.20 -25.09
C VAL A 254 10.95 7.60 -24.34
N PRO A 255 11.04 7.34 -23.02
CA PRO A 255 9.87 6.97 -22.22
C PRO A 255 8.70 7.93 -22.46
N GLY A 256 7.49 7.39 -22.70
CA GLY A 256 6.28 8.16 -23.05
C GLY A 256 6.12 8.54 -24.52
N ALA A 257 7.09 8.28 -25.40
CA ALA A 257 6.99 8.51 -26.85
C ALA A 257 6.46 7.30 -27.65
N VAL A 258 6.06 6.23 -26.95
CA VAL A 258 5.42 5.05 -27.53
C VAL A 258 3.94 5.17 -27.16
N GLU A 259 3.06 5.37 -28.14
CA GLU A 259 1.63 5.34 -27.86
C GLU A 259 1.23 3.91 -27.45
N ARG A 260 0.23 3.78 -26.58
CA ARG A 260 -0.17 2.48 -26.01
C ARG A 260 -0.70 1.50 -27.06
N ASP A 261 -1.01 2.00 -28.26
CA ASP A 261 -1.57 1.28 -29.40
C ASP A 261 -0.54 0.99 -30.52
N ASP A 262 0.74 1.37 -30.33
CA ASP A 262 1.87 1.09 -31.25
C ASP A 262 2.64 -0.20 -30.88
#